data_AF-A0A9D5PZB9-F1
#
_entry.id   AF-A0A9D5PZB9-F1
#
_cell.length_a   1.000
_cell.length_b   1.000
_cell.length_c   1.000
_cell.angle_alpha   90.00
_cell.angle_beta   90.00
_cell.angle_gamma   90.00
#
_symmetry.space_group_name_H-M   'P 1'
#
loop_
_entity.id
_entity.type
_entity.pdbx_description
1 polymer ?
#
loop_
_entity_poly.entity_id
_entity_poly.type
_entity_poly.pdbx_seq_one_letter_code
_entity_poly.pdbx_strand_id
1 'polypeptide(L)'
;MSSPKETETKIVNESEAAAPEATSEELVDAVMKKYDRESNVRVWEGAPKVAITVILALFSVFCICVTLFATWLEEIRLTSFVGLIVLMGYLVFPAKKGKQRVNYIPWYDILLMVAGTASYLYFTFNALPIIQQGSKFETYQIIIGIIGIVALAELCRRSVGLPILVVAGAFILYALLFGLNNPTFGGRLNYLVRALFYSKEGILSTPINTCSKFIVVFIIFGAFLERTGIADFFIQAANAVVGGFSGGPAKVAVVASALEGMVSGSSVANTVGSGSITIPLMKKTGYKPEFAAAAEAAASTGGQIMPPIMGAAAFLMADIIGVPYGDLISRAILPALLYFA
;
A
#
# COMPACT_ATOMS: atom_id res chain seq x y z
N MET A 1 20.11 -14.73 35.70
CA MET A 1 20.20 -13.35 35.20
C MET A 1 21.25 -13.35 34.10
N SER A 2 20.88 -13.86 32.93
CA SER A 2 21.79 -14.01 31.78
C SER A 2 21.95 -12.67 31.07
N SER A 3 23.18 -12.36 30.68
CA SER A 3 23.57 -11.07 30.13
C SER A 3 22.87 -10.79 28.78
N PRO A 4 22.50 -9.53 28.47
CA PRO A 4 21.92 -9.14 27.17
C PRO A 4 22.73 -9.62 25.96
N LYS A 5 24.06 -9.71 26.10
CA LYS A 5 24.98 -10.19 25.05
C LYS A 5 24.79 -11.66 24.68
N GLU A 6 24.39 -12.53 25.60
CA GLU A 6 24.16 -13.96 25.29
C GLU A 6 22.86 -14.18 24.51
N THR A 7 21.90 -13.27 24.65
CA THR A 7 20.63 -13.32 23.92
C THR A 7 20.83 -12.83 22.48
N GLU A 8 21.59 -11.75 22.28
CA GLU A 8 21.97 -11.28 20.93
C GLU A 8 22.84 -12.30 20.17
N THR A 9 23.80 -12.94 20.83
CA THR A 9 24.67 -13.93 20.19
C THR A 9 23.90 -15.20 19.79
N LYS A 10 22.85 -15.58 20.54
CA LYS A 10 21.96 -16.68 20.16
C LYS A 10 21.04 -16.33 18.99
N ILE A 11 20.55 -15.10 18.90
CA ILE A 11 19.70 -14.66 17.78
C ILE A 11 20.48 -14.60 16.46
N VAL A 12 21.78 -14.27 16.51
CA VAL A 12 22.65 -14.30 15.32
C VAL A 12 22.97 -15.74 14.92
N ASN A 13 23.31 -16.62 15.87
CA ASN A 13 23.66 -18.01 15.54
C ASN A 13 22.46 -18.87 15.11
N GLU A 14 21.23 -18.61 15.57
CA GLU A 14 20.03 -19.31 15.08
C GLU A 14 19.61 -18.83 13.67
N SER A 15 20.07 -17.65 13.23
CA SER A 15 19.89 -17.19 11.85
C SER A 15 20.90 -17.79 10.87
N GLU A 16 22.07 -18.23 11.34
CA GLU A 16 23.13 -18.81 10.50
C GLU A 16 23.11 -20.35 10.42
N ALA A 17 22.35 -21.02 11.29
CA ALA A 17 22.35 -22.48 11.39
C ALA A 17 21.03 -23.15 10.96
N ALA A 18 20.44 -22.73 9.83
CA ALA A 18 19.56 -23.57 9.00
C ALA A 18 19.02 -22.79 7.78
N ALA A 19 19.81 -22.70 6.71
CA ALA A 19 19.26 -22.57 5.36
C ALA A 19 20.28 -23.10 4.33
N PRO A 20 19.93 -24.08 3.48
CA PRO A 20 20.68 -24.31 2.26
C PRO A 20 20.55 -23.05 1.38
N GLU A 21 21.64 -22.64 0.74
CA GLU A 21 21.79 -21.56 -0.26
C GLU A 21 20.47 -20.90 -0.72
N ALA A 22 19.92 -20.01 0.10
CA ALA A 22 18.80 -19.16 -0.31
C ALA A 22 19.40 -18.02 -1.15
N THR A 23 18.85 -17.81 -2.33
CA THR A 23 19.24 -16.66 -3.17
C THR A 23 18.97 -15.36 -2.41
N SER A 24 19.76 -14.31 -2.67
CA SER A 24 19.59 -13.00 -2.00
C SER A 24 18.15 -12.48 -2.09
N GLU A 25 17.45 -12.82 -3.18
CA GLU A 25 16.03 -12.52 -3.38
C GLU A 25 15.09 -13.24 -2.40
N GLU A 26 15.33 -14.53 -2.10
CA GLU A 26 14.49 -15.29 -1.17
C GLU A 26 14.65 -14.82 0.29
N LEU A 27 15.88 -14.44 0.66
CA LEU A 27 16.17 -13.82 1.95
C LEU A 27 15.49 -12.45 2.07
N VAL A 28 15.55 -11.64 1.01
CA VAL A 28 14.85 -10.34 0.93
C VAL A 28 13.34 -10.54 1.08
N ASP A 29 12.73 -11.44 0.32
CA ASP A 29 11.30 -11.75 0.38
C ASP A 29 10.87 -12.28 1.76
N ALA A 30 11.72 -13.07 2.41
CA ALA A 30 11.46 -13.59 3.75
C ALA A 30 11.52 -12.49 4.82
N VAL A 31 12.50 -11.58 4.73
CA VAL A 31 12.61 -10.41 5.60
C VAL A 31 11.42 -9.48 5.38
N MET A 32 11.05 -9.20 4.13
CA MET A 32 9.88 -8.41 3.78
C MET A 32 8.60 -9.02 4.38
N LYS A 33 8.34 -10.32 4.19
CA LYS A 33 7.18 -11.00 4.81
C LYS A 33 7.16 -10.96 6.33
N LYS A 34 8.33 -10.90 6.98
CA LYS A 34 8.45 -10.92 8.44
C LYS A 34 8.17 -9.54 9.05
N TYR A 35 8.76 -8.49 8.47
CA TYR A 35 8.71 -7.14 9.03
C TYR A 35 7.62 -6.27 8.41
N ASP A 36 7.28 -6.51 7.15
CA ASP A 36 6.23 -5.80 6.45
C ASP A 36 4.94 -6.66 6.35
N ARG A 37 3.85 -6.08 6.85
CA ARG A 37 2.52 -6.69 6.80
C ARG A 37 1.98 -6.76 5.38
N GLU A 38 2.33 -5.80 4.54
CA GLU A 38 1.86 -5.70 3.17
C GLU A 38 2.48 -6.79 2.29
N SER A 39 3.66 -7.29 2.69
CA SER A 39 4.35 -8.40 2.04
C SER A 39 3.75 -9.78 2.34
N ASN A 40 2.80 -9.91 3.27
CA ASN A 40 2.14 -11.19 3.56
C ASN A 40 1.08 -11.53 2.50
N VAL A 41 1.55 -12.02 1.36
CA VAL A 41 0.71 -12.42 0.22
C VAL A 41 0.52 -13.94 0.11
N ARG A 42 -0.56 -14.37 -0.54
CA ARG A 42 -0.81 -15.78 -0.85
C ARG A 42 0.18 -16.31 -1.89
N VAL A 43 0.55 -17.58 -1.72
CA VAL A 43 1.46 -18.28 -2.63
C VAL A 43 0.66 -19.03 -3.68
N TRP A 44 0.93 -18.70 -4.94
CA TRP A 44 0.29 -19.26 -6.12
C TRP A 44 1.33 -19.95 -7.00
N GLU A 45 1.04 -21.17 -7.46
CA GLU A 45 1.90 -21.98 -8.32
C GLU A 45 1.13 -22.55 -9.52
N GLY A 46 1.78 -22.68 -10.67
CA GLY A 46 1.16 -23.24 -11.89
C GLY A 46 0.12 -22.33 -12.54
N ALA A 47 -0.96 -22.91 -13.06
CA ALA A 47 -2.00 -22.18 -13.80
C ALA A 47 -2.72 -21.07 -12.97
N PRO A 48 -3.04 -21.26 -11.67
CA PRO A 48 -3.61 -20.20 -10.84
C PRO A 48 -2.74 -18.94 -10.74
N LYS A 49 -1.41 -19.10 -10.69
CA LYS A 49 -0.46 -17.97 -10.67
C LYS A 49 -0.62 -17.12 -11.93
N VAL A 50 -0.64 -17.77 -13.10
CA VAL A 50 -0.81 -17.10 -14.40
C VAL A 50 -2.15 -16.37 -14.46
N ALA A 51 -3.24 -17.02 -14.04
CA ALA A 51 -4.56 -16.39 -14.02
C ALA A 51 -4.59 -15.12 -13.16
N ILE A 52 -4.00 -15.16 -11.96
CA ILE A 52 -3.97 -14.01 -11.05
C ILE A 52 -3.06 -12.90 -11.60
N THR A 53 -1.90 -13.25 -12.16
CA THR A 53 -1.03 -12.27 -12.83
C THR A 53 -1.76 -11.59 -13.99
N VAL A 54 -2.53 -12.32 -14.79
CA VAL A 54 -3.34 -11.75 -15.87
C VAL A 54 -4.43 -10.82 -15.30
N ILE A 55 -5.12 -11.21 -14.24
CA ILE A 55 -6.13 -10.34 -13.59
C ILE A 55 -5.50 -9.04 -13.07
N LEU A 56 -4.36 -9.13 -12.39
CA LEU A 56 -3.63 -7.96 -11.89
C LEU A 56 -3.15 -7.07 -13.04
N ALA A 57 -2.64 -7.65 -14.13
CA ALA A 57 -2.22 -6.91 -15.31
C ALA A 57 -3.40 -6.21 -15.99
N LEU A 58 -4.55 -6.90 -16.14
CA LEU A 58 -5.77 -6.30 -16.68
C LEU A 58 -6.29 -5.16 -15.81
N PHE A 59 -6.19 -5.27 -14.48
CA PHE A 59 -6.52 -4.18 -13.58
C PHE A 59 -5.58 -2.98 -13.76
N SER A 60 -4.28 -3.19 -13.87
CA SER A 60 -3.32 -2.12 -14.14
C SER A 60 -3.62 -1.40 -15.46
N VAL A 61 -3.93 -2.17 -16.52
CA VAL A 61 -4.36 -1.62 -17.81
C VAL A 61 -5.68 -0.86 -17.66
N PHE A 62 -6.66 -1.41 -16.93
CA PHE A 62 -7.92 -0.73 -16.65
C PHE A 62 -7.69 0.61 -15.95
N CYS A 63 -6.85 0.67 -14.91
CA CYS A 63 -6.52 1.93 -14.23
C CYS A 63 -5.91 2.96 -15.17
N ILE A 64 -4.95 2.55 -16.01
CA ILE A 64 -4.33 3.44 -17.01
C ILE A 64 -5.38 3.93 -18.02
N CYS A 65 -6.20 3.03 -18.57
CA CYS A 65 -7.25 3.38 -19.53
C CYS A 65 -8.30 4.33 -18.93
N VAL A 66 -8.72 4.08 -17.70
CA VAL A 66 -9.68 4.94 -16.98
C VAL A 66 -9.09 6.32 -16.76
N THR A 67 -7.83 6.41 -16.31
CA THR A 67 -7.18 7.69 -16.07
C THR A 67 -6.95 8.49 -17.35
N LEU A 68 -6.62 7.83 -18.47
CA LEU A 68 -6.32 8.51 -19.73
C LEU A 68 -7.55 8.87 -20.57
N PHE A 69 -8.58 8.01 -20.58
CA PHE A 69 -9.67 8.10 -21.57
C PHE A 69 -11.07 8.19 -20.98
N ALA A 70 -11.30 7.80 -19.73
CA ALA A 70 -12.66 7.68 -19.21
C ALA A 70 -13.17 9.01 -18.62
N THR A 71 -14.17 9.62 -19.28
CA THR A 71 -14.97 10.73 -18.73
C THR A 71 -16.24 10.19 -18.05
N TRP A 72 -16.09 9.19 -17.19
CA TRP A 72 -17.22 8.57 -16.50
C TRP A 72 -17.70 9.41 -15.32
N LEU A 73 -18.95 9.17 -14.90
CA LEU A 73 -19.43 9.62 -13.60
C LEU A 73 -18.47 9.14 -12.50
N GLU A 74 -18.19 9.98 -11.51
CA GLU A 74 -17.24 9.63 -10.46
C GLU A 74 -17.68 8.39 -9.68
N GLU A 75 -18.98 8.24 -9.44
CA GLU A 75 -19.58 7.11 -8.76
C GLU A 75 -19.27 5.79 -9.47
N ILE A 76 -19.37 5.77 -10.80
CA ILE A 76 -19.03 4.59 -11.62
C ILE A 76 -17.54 4.28 -11.51
N ARG A 77 -16.69 5.30 -11.62
CA ARG A 77 -15.23 5.13 -11.52
C ARG A 77 -14.80 4.62 -10.13
N LEU A 78 -15.25 5.25 -9.05
CA LEU A 78 -14.82 4.91 -7.69
C LEU A 78 -15.35 3.54 -7.26
N THR A 79 -16.62 3.23 -7.57
CA THR A 79 -17.20 1.93 -7.21
C THR A 79 -16.58 0.78 -7.99
N SER A 80 -16.33 0.95 -9.30
CA SER A 80 -15.63 -0.08 -10.08
C SER A 80 -14.19 -0.29 -9.60
N PHE A 81 -13.47 0.80 -9.30
CA PHE A 81 -12.12 0.75 -8.74
C PHE A 81 -12.08 -0.01 -7.41
N VAL A 82 -12.94 0.36 -6.44
CA VAL A 82 -12.97 -0.33 -5.13
C VAL A 82 -13.48 -1.77 -5.27
N GLY A 83 -14.45 -2.04 -6.13
CA GLY A 83 -14.97 -3.40 -6.36
C GLY A 83 -13.90 -4.35 -6.90
N LEU A 84 -13.05 -3.88 -7.82
CA LEU A 84 -11.91 -4.63 -8.33
C LEU A 84 -10.80 -4.78 -7.28
N ILE A 85 -10.53 -3.74 -6.47
CA ILE A 85 -9.62 -3.85 -5.32
C ILE A 85 -10.10 -4.89 -4.32
N VAL A 86 -11.40 -4.96 -4.04
CA VAL A 86 -11.97 -6.00 -3.17
C VAL A 86 -11.72 -7.38 -3.79
N LEU A 87 -11.97 -7.55 -5.09
CA LEU A 87 -11.75 -8.82 -5.78
C LEU A 87 -10.29 -9.28 -5.65
N MET A 88 -9.35 -8.42 -6.04
CA MET A 88 -7.93 -8.78 -6.04
C MET A 88 -7.34 -8.86 -4.64
N GLY A 89 -7.78 -7.97 -3.74
CA GLY A 89 -7.35 -7.96 -2.35
C GLY A 89 -7.64 -9.28 -1.67
N TYR A 90 -8.81 -9.87 -1.92
CA TYR A 90 -9.14 -11.20 -1.44
C TYR A 90 -8.42 -12.34 -2.17
N LEU A 91 -7.83 -12.14 -3.36
CA LEU A 91 -6.98 -13.12 -4.04
C LEU A 91 -5.53 -13.07 -3.52
N VAL A 92 -5.04 -11.88 -3.20
CA VAL A 92 -3.66 -11.59 -2.80
C VAL A 92 -3.45 -11.76 -1.29
N PHE A 93 -4.36 -11.26 -0.45
CA PHE A 93 -4.14 -11.21 1.01
C PHE A 93 -4.88 -12.34 1.75
N PRO A 94 -4.16 -13.21 2.51
CA PRO A 94 -4.78 -14.23 3.34
C PRO A 94 -5.34 -13.68 4.67
N ALA A 95 -6.36 -14.35 5.22
CA ALA A 95 -7.04 -13.91 6.44
C ALA A 95 -6.19 -14.03 7.73
N LYS A 96 -5.20 -14.94 7.76
CA LYS A 96 -4.33 -15.21 8.92
C LYS A 96 -2.86 -15.20 8.51
N LYS A 97 -2.01 -14.67 9.39
CA LYS A 97 -0.55 -14.83 9.32
C LYS A 97 -0.19 -16.28 9.71
N GLY A 98 0.57 -16.97 8.88
CA GLY A 98 0.96 -18.36 9.12
C GLY A 98 1.31 -19.11 7.84
N LYS A 99 1.58 -20.43 7.97
CA LYS A 99 1.87 -21.32 6.83
C LYS A 99 0.69 -21.30 5.86
N GLN A 100 0.87 -20.61 4.73
CA GLN A 100 -0.12 -20.57 3.67
C GLN A 100 -0.08 -21.89 2.90
N ARG A 101 -1.25 -22.45 2.60
CA ARG A 101 -1.36 -23.56 1.67
C ARG A 101 -1.25 -23.00 0.24
N VAL A 102 -0.42 -23.63 -0.58
CA VAL A 102 -0.28 -23.27 -1.99
C VAL A 102 -1.63 -23.44 -2.69
N ASN A 103 -2.01 -22.47 -3.53
CA ASN A 103 -3.21 -22.52 -4.38
C ASN A 103 -4.55 -22.73 -3.65
N TYR A 104 -4.68 -22.28 -2.41
CA TYR A 104 -5.91 -22.51 -1.63
C TYR A 104 -6.56 -21.20 -1.15
N ILE A 105 -7.85 -21.04 -1.46
CA ILE A 105 -8.71 -19.99 -0.90
C ILE A 105 -9.75 -20.65 0.02
N PRO A 106 -9.85 -20.24 1.29
CA PRO A 106 -10.93 -20.68 2.16
C PRO A 106 -12.32 -20.28 1.61
N TRP A 107 -13.34 -21.12 1.81
CA TRP A 107 -14.69 -20.86 1.30
C TRP A 107 -15.29 -19.51 1.78
N TYR A 108 -14.99 -19.11 3.02
CA TYR A 108 -15.47 -17.82 3.57
C TYR A 108 -14.82 -16.62 2.87
N ASP A 109 -13.58 -16.77 2.39
CA ASP A 109 -12.90 -15.75 1.60
C ASP A 109 -13.52 -15.61 0.22
N ILE A 110 -13.91 -16.74 -0.40
CA ILE A 110 -14.62 -16.72 -1.69
C ILE A 110 -15.98 -16.04 -1.54
N LEU A 111 -16.72 -16.36 -0.47
CA LEU A 111 -18.02 -15.74 -0.20
C LEU A 111 -17.89 -14.22 -0.06
N LEU A 112 -16.97 -13.75 0.79
CA LEU A 112 -16.78 -12.31 1.02
C LEU A 112 -16.19 -11.60 -0.20
N MET A 113 -15.33 -12.26 -0.96
CA MET A 113 -14.80 -11.74 -2.22
C MET A 113 -15.93 -11.50 -3.22
N VAL A 114 -16.74 -12.53 -3.51
CA VAL A 114 -17.83 -12.43 -4.49
C VAL A 114 -18.91 -11.48 -4.01
N ALA A 115 -19.35 -11.60 -2.76
CA ALA A 115 -20.40 -10.75 -2.20
C ALA A 115 -19.95 -9.28 -2.10
N GLY A 116 -18.73 -9.03 -1.64
CA GLY A 116 -18.14 -7.69 -1.56
C GLY A 116 -17.99 -7.04 -2.92
N THR A 117 -17.36 -7.74 -3.88
CA THR A 117 -17.22 -7.23 -5.25
C THR A 117 -18.57 -7.00 -5.92
N ALA A 118 -19.52 -7.92 -5.76
CA ALA A 118 -20.87 -7.76 -6.29
C ALA A 118 -21.58 -6.54 -5.70
N SER A 119 -21.39 -6.22 -4.41
CA SER A 119 -21.97 -5.02 -3.81
C SER A 119 -21.48 -3.72 -4.46
N TYR A 120 -20.16 -3.60 -4.71
CA TYR A 120 -19.61 -2.42 -5.38
C TYR A 120 -20.03 -2.36 -6.86
N LEU A 121 -19.99 -3.50 -7.57
CA LEU A 121 -20.42 -3.56 -8.98
C LEU A 121 -21.92 -3.31 -9.15
N TYR A 122 -22.76 -3.72 -8.19
CA TYR A 122 -24.17 -3.36 -8.19
C TYR A 122 -24.36 -1.85 -8.21
N PHE A 123 -23.60 -1.11 -7.40
CA PHE A 123 -23.61 0.35 -7.43
C PHE A 123 -23.03 0.88 -8.75
N THR A 124 -21.93 0.31 -9.26
CA THR A 124 -21.36 0.70 -10.57
C THR A 124 -22.41 0.64 -11.69
N PHE A 125 -23.12 -0.48 -11.82
CA PHE A 125 -24.10 -0.66 -12.90
C PHE A 125 -25.42 0.09 -12.67
N ASN A 126 -25.78 0.37 -11.42
CA ASN A 126 -27.01 1.08 -11.06
C ASN A 126 -26.76 2.51 -10.54
N ALA A 127 -25.64 3.14 -10.93
CA ALA A 127 -25.23 4.42 -10.38
C ALA A 127 -26.28 5.52 -10.61
N LEU A 128 -26.79 5.67 -11.84
CA LEU A 128 -27.81 6.69 -12.16
C LEU A 128 -29.11 6.50 -11.35
N PRO A 129 -29.75 5.31 -11.35
CA PRO A 129 -30.93 5.05 -10.52
C PRO A 129 -30.69 5.35 -9.02
N ILE A 130 -29.53 4.95 -8.48
CA ILE A 130 -29.19 5.15 -7.07
C ILE A 130 -29.03 6.63 -6.72
N ILE A 131 -28.46 7.42 -7.63
CA ILE A 131 -28.34 8.87 -7.45
C ILE A 131 -29.72 9.54 -7.52
N GLN A 132 -30.54 9.14 -8.49
CA GLN A 132 -31.85 9.75 -8.75
C GLN A 132 -32.90 9.41 -7.68
N GLN A 133 -32.83 8.24 -7.04
CA GLN A 133 -33.76 7.85 -5.97
C GLN A 133 -33.56 8.64 -4.65
N GLY A 134 -32.47 9.42 -4.52
CA GLY A 134 -32.23 10.31 -3.40
C GLY A 134 -32.16 9.56 -2.06
N SER A 135 -33.10 9.82 -1.15
CA SER A 135 -33.11 9.18 0.19
C SER A 135 -33.98 7.93 0.32
N LYS A 136 -34.64 7.50 -0.76
CA LYS A 136 -35.55 6.36 -0.76
C LYS A 136 -34.77 5.10 -1.13
N PHE A 137 -34.20 4.43 -0.14
CA PHE A 137 -33.49 3.17 -0.30
C PHE A 137 -34.33 2.01 0.23
N GLU A 138 -34.43 0.95 -0.56
CA GLU A 138 -35.09 -0.29 -0.18
C GLU A 138 -34.20 -1.14 0.75
N THR A 139 -34.81 -2.04 1.53
CA THR A 139 -34.06 -2.88 2.50
C THR A 139 -32.95 -3.70 1.84
N TYR A 140 -33.17 -4.20 0.62
CA TYR A 140 -32.16 -4.98 -0.09
C TYR A 140 -30.91 -4.14 -0.43
N GLN A 141 -31.08 -2.86 -0.76
CA GLN A 141 -29.96 -1.96 -1.09
C GLN A 141 -29.12 -1.66 0.17
N ILE A 142 -29.76 -1.57 1.33
CA ILE A 142 -29.05 -1.44 2.61
C ILE A 142 -28.25 -2.70 2.91
N ILE A 143 -28.82 -3.90 2.69
CA ILE A 143 -28.10 -5.17 2.89
C ILE A 143 -26.86 -5.23 1.97
N ILE A 144 -26.99 -4.84 0.70
CA ILE A 144 -25.87 -4.76 -0.25
C ILE A 144 -24.78 -3.82 0.28
N GLY A 145 -25.15 -2.65 0.80
CA GLY A 145 -24.21 -1.69 1.37
C GLY A 145 -23.49 -2.23 2.61
N ILE A 146 -24.21 -2.93 3.51
CA ILE A 146 -23.61 -3.58 4.69
C ILE A 146 -22.58 -4.63 4.24
N ILE A 147 -22.92 -5.47 3.27
CA ILE A 147 -22.00 -6.49 2.73
C ILE A 147 -20.73 -5.82 2.17
N GLY A 148 -20.88 -4.73 1.40
CA GLY A 148 -19.75 -4.01 0.82
C GLY A 148 -18.85 -3.35 1.87
N ILE A 149 -19.45 -2.77 2.92
CA ILE A 149 -18.71 -2.19 4.07
C ILE A 149 -17.95 -3.29 4.82
N VAL A 150 -18.60 -4.41 5.14
CA VAL A 150 -17.99 -5.52 5.88
C VAL A 150 -16.87 -6.18 5.08
N ALA A 151 -17.07 -6.41 3.78
CA ALA A 151 -16.03 -6.97 2.91
C ALA A 151 -14.82 -6.04 2.80
N LEU A 152 -15.04 -4.72 2.67
CA LEU A 152 -13.95 -3.76 2.66
C LEU A 152 -13.23 -3.67 4.02
N ALA A 153 -13.98 -3.65 5.12
CA ALA A 153 -13.43 -3.62 6.47
C ALA A 153 -12.56 -4.85 6.76
N GLU A 154 -13.02 -6.03 6.31
CA GLU A 154 -12.27 -7.27 6.45
C GLU A 154 -11.05 -7.32 5.54
N LEU A 155 -11.13 -6.76 4.32
CA LEU A 155 -9.96 -6.57 3.48
C LEU A 155 -8.94 -5.61 4.13
N CYS A 156 -9.41 -4.50 4.71
CA CYS A 156 -8.56 -3.55 5.42
C CYS A 156 -7.85 -4.20 6.62
N ARG A 157 -8.54 -5.08 7.36
CA ARG A 157 -7.94 -5.89 8.44
C ARG A 157 -6.80 -6.76 7.94
N ARG A 158 -6.91 -7.30 6.72
CA ARG A 158 -5.92 -8.19 6.11
C ARG A 158 -4.70 -7.43 5.62
N SER A 159 -4.90 -6.30 4.95
CA SER A 159 -3.83 -5.51 4.35
C SER A 159 -3.07 -4.65 5.37
N VAL A 160 -3.78 -3.91 6.23
CA VAL A 160 -3.18 -2.93 7.16
C VAL A 160 -3.10 -3.47 8.59
N GLY A 161 -4.17 -4.13 9.04
CA GLY A 161 -4.24 -4.76 10.36
C GLY A 161 -5.40 -4.29 11.23
N LEU A 162 -5.43 -4.78 12.46
CA LEU A 162 -6.51 -4.53 13.41
C LEU A 162 -6.58 -3.08 13.96
N PRO A 163 -5.47 -2.34 14.21
CA PRO A 163 -5.55 -1.03 14.86
C PRO A 163 -6.45 -0.03 14.15
N ILE A 164 -6.33 0.09 12.82
CA ILE A 164 -7.16 1.02 12.03
C ILE A 164 -8.65 0.65 12.10
N LEU A 165 -8.95 -0.65 12.14
CA LEU A 165 -10.31 -1.15 12.22
C LEU A 165 -10.95 -0.90 13.59
N VAL A 166 -10.17 -0.96 14.67
CA VAL A 166 -10.65 -0.63 16.02
C VAL A 166 -11.06 0.84 16.08
N VAL A 167 -10.23 1.74 15.55
CA VAL A 167 -10.52 3.18 15.51
C VAL A 167 -11.76 3.46 14.65
N ALA A 168 -11.82 2.90 13.43
CA ALA A 168 -12.99 3.05 12.57
C ALA A 168 -14.26 2.48 13.21
N GLY A 169 -14.17 1.31 13.83
CA GLY A 169 -15.27 0.67 14.55
C GLY A 169 -15.77 1.51 15.74
N ALA A 170 -14.88 2.17 16.46
CA ALA A 170 -15.24 3.09 17.54
C ALA A 170 -16.04 4.29 17.02
N PHE A 171 -15.66 4.88 15.88
CA PHE A 171 -16.41 5.98 15.27
C PHE A 171 -17.76 5.54 14.69
N ILE A 172 -17.83 4.36 14.06
CA ILE A 172 -19.10 3.75 13.61
C ILE A 172 -20.03 3.53 14.81
N LEU A 173 -19.50 2.98 15.91
CA LEU A 173 -20.28 2.75 17.13
C LEU A 173 -20.74 4.08 17.75
N TYR A 174 -19.87 5.08 17.81
CA TYR A 174 -20.22 6.42 18.28
C TYR A 174 -21.33 7.05 17.43
N ALA A 175 -21.24 6.97 16.10
CA ALA A 175 -22.26 7.45 15.19
C ALA A 175 -23.61 6.76 15.43
N LEU A 176 -23.59 5.43 15.60
CA LEU A 176 -24.80 4.64 15.87
C LEU A 176 -25.41 4.93 17.24
N LEU A 177 -24.61 5.18 18.29
CA LEU A 177 -25.12 5.35 19.65
C LEU A 177 -25.53 6.78 19.97
N PHE A 178 -24.72 7.77 19.55
CA PHE A 178 -24.83 9.17 20.00
C PHE A 178 -24.93 10.18 18.86
N GLY A 179 -24.37 9.88 17.68
CA GLY A 179 -24.24 10.87 16.59
C GLY A 179 -25.49 11.08 15.74
N LEU A 180 -26.47 10.18 15.79
CA LEU A 180 -27.63 10.20 14.90
C LEU A 180 -28.93 10.45 15.67
N ASN A 181 -29.62 11.54 15.32
CA ASN A 181 -30.89 11.97 15.95
C ASN A 181 -32.11 11.10 15.61
N ASN A 182 -31.93 9.97 14.89
CA ASN A 182 -33.02 9.06 14.55
C ASN A 182 -33.42 8.21 15.77
N PRO A 183 -34.72 8.14 16.12
CA PRO A 183 -35.18 7.46 17.33
C PRO A 183 -35.00 5.93 17.26
N THR A 184 -35.09 5.32 16.08
CA THR A 184 -34.96 3.87 15.90
C THR A 184 -33.55 3.46 15.51
N PHE A 185 -33.07 2.31 16.02
CA PHE A 185 -31.76 1.77 15.63
C PHE A 185 -31.70 1.45 14.13
N GLY A 186 -32.78 0.92 13.55
CA GLY A 186 -32.88 0.67 12.11
C GLY A 186 -32.75 1.94 11.27
N GLY A 187 -33.37 3.05 11.70
CA GLY A 187 -33.23 4.35 11.02
C GLY A 187 -31.80 4.90 11.08
N ARG A 188 -31.11 4.71 12.21
CA ARG A 188 -29.69 5.07 12.38
C ARG A 188 -28.79 4.23 11.47
N LEU A 189 -28.98 2.92 11.44
CA LEU A 189 -28.22 2.00 10.58
C LEU A 189 -28.42 2.31 9.09
N ASN A 190 -29.67 2.51 8.66
CA ASN A 190 -29.99 2.84 7.27
C ASN A 190 -29.31 4.14 6.81
N TYR A 191 -29.35 5.17 7.65
CA TYR A 191 -28.65 6.43 7.37
C TYR A 191 -27.14 6.21 7.27
N LEU A 192 -26.56 5.50 8.24
CA LEU A 192 -25.12 5.26 8.27
C LEU A 192 -24.63 4.50 7.04
N VAL A 193 -25.32 3.42 6.66
CA VAL A 193 -24.95 2.63 5.47
C VAL A 193 -25.04 3.49 4.20
N ARG A 194 -26.05 4.33 4.09
CA ARG A 194 -26.18 5.26 2.96
C ARG A 194 -25.05 6.28 2.92
N ALA A 195 -24.72 6.89 4.06
CA ALA A 195 -23.63 7.85 4.17
C ALA A 195 -22.26 7.19 3.89
N LEU A 196 -22.03 5.97 4.37
CA LEU A 196 -20.75 5.28 4.20
C LEU A 196 -20.56 4.67 2.81
N PHE A 197 -21.60 4.05 2.23
CA PHE A 197 -21.46 3.26 1.00
C PHE A 197 -22.02 3.96 -0.24
N TYR A 198 -23.14 4.67 -0.13
CA TYR A 198 -23.84 5.28 -1.27
C TYR A 198 -23.59 6.78 -1.44
N SER A 199 -22.79 7.40 -0.55
CA SER A 199 -22.42 8.81 -0.61
C SER A 199 -20.91 8.99 -0.81
N LYS A 200 -20.52 10.19 -1.29
CA LYS A 200 -19.12 10.62 -1.43
C LYS A 200 -18.50 11.13 -0.12
N GLU A 201 -19.26 11.14 0.97
CA GLU A 201 -18.78 11.52 2.30
C GLU A 201 -18.20 10.34 3.09
N GLY A 202 -18.44 9.11 2.61
CA GLY A 202 -18.02 7.88 3.25
C GLY A 202 -16.77 7.25 2.64
N ILE A 203 -16.89 5.98 2.26
CA ILE A 203 -15.83 5.19 1.65
C ILE A 203 -15.40 5.80 0.31
N LEU A 204 -16.36 6.24 -0.51
CA LEU A 204 -16.13 6.74 -1.86
C LEU A 204 -15.77 8.24 -1.87
N SER A 205 -14.95 8.66 -0.90
CA SER A 205 -14.56 10.04 -0.71
C SER A 205 -13.21 10.37 -1.35
N THR A 206 -12.74 11.59 -1.09
CA THR A 206 -11.46 12.18 -1.47
C THR A 206 -10.29 11.18 -1.50
N PRO A 207 -10.03 10.35 -0.46
CA PRO A 207 -8.88 9.44 -0.49
C PRO A 207 -8.94 8.39 -1.59
N ILE A 208 -10.11 7.75 -1.79
CA ILE A 208 -10.28 6.76 -2.86
C ILE A 208 -10.24 7.44 -4.23
N ASN A 209 -10.73 8.69 -4.33
CA ASN A 209 -10.66 9.47 -5.56
C ASN A 209 -9.21 9.73 -5.97
N THR A 210 -8.38 10.19 -5.03
CA THR A 210 -6.94 10.40 -5.23
C THR A 210 -6.22 9.10 -5.57
N CYS A 211 -6.56 8.00 -4.86
CA CYS A 211 -6.01 6.68 -5.16
C CYS A 211 -6.27 6.25 -6.61
N SER A 212 -7.53 6.39 -7.04
CA SER A 212 -7.97 5.98 -8.38
C SER A 212 -7.42 6.87 -9.50
N LYS A 213 -7.28 8.18 -9.27
CA LYS A 213 -6.83 9.15 -10.30
C LYS A 213 -5.32 9.17 -10.46
N PHE A 214 -4.59 9.24 -9.35
CA PHE A 214 -3.15 9.55 -9.37
C PHE A 214 -2.32 8.40 -8.83
N ILE A 215 -2.57 7.98 -7.58
CA ILE A 215 -1.65 7.09 -6.85
C ILE A 215 -1.46 5.77 -7.60
N VAL A 216 -2.53 5.16 -8.09
CA VAL A 216 -2.43 3.85 -8.76
C VAL A 216 -1.54 3.89 -10.00
N VAL A 217 -1.60 4.97 -10.80
CA VAL A 217 -0.78 5.09 -12.02
C VAL A 217 0.69 5.32 -11.66
N PHE A 218 0.96 6.15 -10.64
CA PHE A 218 2.32 6.34 -10.14
C PHE A 218 2.91 5.06 -9.53
N ILE A 219 2.11 4.27 -8.79
CA ILE A 219 2.56 2.98 -8.26
C ILE A 219 2.86 2.00 -9.40
N ILE A 220 2.00 1.92 -10.43
CA ILE A 220 2.25 1.04 -11.59
C ILE A 220 3.54 1.47 -12.31
N PHE A 221 3.75 2.77 -12.48
CA PHE A 221 4.97 3.31 -13.08
C PHE A 221 6.21 3.04 -12.22
N GLY A 222 6.13 3.25 -10.91
CA GLY A 222 7.21 2.96 -9.97
C GLY A 222 7.59 1.48 -9.97
N ALA A 223 6.60 0.58 -9.91
CA ALA A 223 6.81 -0.86 -10.00
C ALA A 223 7.40 -1.28 -11.36
N PHE A 224 7.01 -0.62 -12.45
CA PHE A 224 7.63 -0.83 -13.77
C PHE A 224 9.11 -0.42 -13.74
N LEU A 225 9.44 0.78 -13.25
CA LEU A 225 10.81 1.26 -13.16
C LEU A 225 11.68 0.37 -12.26
N GLU A 226 11.17 -0.07 -11.12
CA GLU A 226 11.87 -0.98 -10.22
C GLU A 226 12.26 -2.28 -10.95
N ARG A 227 11.34 -2.85 -11.73
CA ARG A 227 11.60 -4.06 -12.55
C ARG A 227 12.56 -3.84 -13.71
N THR A 228 12.82 -2.60 -14.13
CA THR A 228 13.85 -2.31 -15.14
C THR A 228 15.28 -2.30 -14.59
N GLY A 229 15.47 -2.46 -13.28
CA GLY A 229 16.79 -2.41 -12.65
C GLY A 229 17.30 -0.99 -12.44
N ILE A 230 16.40 -0.01 -12.34
CA ILE A 230 16.79 1.40 -12.16
C ILE A 230 17.53 1.66 -10.84
N ALA A 231 17.33 0.81 -9.82
CA ALA A 231 18.03 0.91 -8.54
C ALA A 231 19.56 0.77 -8.71
N ASP A 232 20.01 -0.23 -9.47
CA ASP A 232 21.43 -0.43 -9.77
C ASP A 232 22.00 0.75 -10.58
N PHE A 233 21.20 1.30 -11.51
CA PHE A 233 21.57 2.49 -12.26
C PHE A 233 21.77 3.70 -11.33
N PHE A 234 20.87 3.92 -10.37
CA PHE A 234 20.99 5.02 -9.41
C PHE A 234 22.18 4.87 -8.47
N ILE A 235 22.48 3.66 -8.02
CA ILE A 235 23.67 3.39 -7.20
C ILE A 235 24.94 3.68 -8.00
N GLN A 236 25.02 3.22 -9.24
CA GLN A 236 26.18 3.48 -10.11
C GLN A 236 26.34 4.97 -10.44
N ALA A 237 25.23 5.66 -10.72
CA ALA A 237 25.23 7.11 -10.94
C ALA A 237 25.68 7.87 -9.69
N ALA A 238 25.17 7.51 -8.51
CA ALA A 238 25.60 8.09 -7.24
C ALA A 238 27.09 7.83 -6.99
N ASN A 239 27.57 6.61 -7.25
CA ASN A 239 28.99 6.27 -7.12
C ASN A 239 29.89 7.09 -8.07
N ALA A 240 29.43 7.32 -9.30
CA ALA A 240 30.16 8.16 -10.26
C ALA A 240 30.25 9.63 -9.83
N VAL A 241 29.20 10.16 -9.20
CA VAL A 241 29.14 11.58 -8.79
C VAL A 241 29.84 11.83 -7.46
N VAL A 242 29.60 11.00 -6.44
CA VAL A 242 30.07 11.27 -5.06
C VAL A 242 31.02 10.22 -4.47
N GLY A 243 31.26 9.11 -5.18
CA GLY A 243 32.06 7.98 -4.65
C GLY A 243 33.54 8.30 -4.43
N GLY A 244 34.12 9.23 -5.21
CA GLY A 244 35.52 9.66 -5.07
C GLY A 244 35.79 10.66 -3.94
N PHE A 245 34.74 11.17 -3.28
CA PHE A 245 34.91 12.16 -2.20
C PHE A 245 35.21 11.50 -0.86
N SER A 246 35.68 12.29 0.11
CA SER A 246 35.80 11.85 1.49
C SER A 246 34.44 11.38 2.02
N GLY A 247 34.43 10.17 2.58
CA GLY A 247 33.21 9.48 2.99
C GLY A 247 32.31 9.00 1.84
N GLY A 248 32.89 8.80 0.65
CA GLY A 248 32.22 8.44 -0.60
C GLY A 248 31.14 7.36 -0.43
N PRO A 249 31.43 6.17 0.14
CA PRO A 249 30.44 5.10 0.29
C PRO A 249 29.18 5.50 1.06
N ALA A 250 29.31 6.31 2.11
CA ALA A 250 28.16 6.81 2.86
C ALA A 250 27.37 7.85 2.05
N LYS A 251 28.05 8.75 1.33
CA LYS A 251 27.39 9.73 0.44
C LYS A 251 26.68 9.05 -0.73
N VAL A 252 27.28 7.99 -1.28
CA VAL A 252 26.66 7.15 -2.32
C VAL A 252 25.38 6.53 -1.78
N ALA A 253 25.38 6.02 -0.55
CA ALA A 253 24.17 5.52 0.10
C ALA A 253 23.08 6.61 0.17
N VAL A 254 23.41 7.80 0.69
CA VAL A 254 22.46 8.91 0.80
C VAL A 254 21.88 9.32 -0.55
N VAL A 255 22.72 9.51 -1.57
CA VAL A 255 22.28 9.95 -2.91
C VAL A 255 21.51 8.82 -3.63
N ALA A 256 21.94 7.58 -3.51
CA ALA A 256 21.23 6.45 -4.11
C ALA A 256 19.85 6.26 -3.48
N SER A 257 19.74 6.29 -2.14
CA SER A 257 18.45 6.21 -1.45
C SER A 257 17.56 7.40 -1.76
N ALA A 258 18.12 8.61 -1.94
CA ALA A 258 17.38 9.77 -2.42
C ALA A 258 16.76 9.49 -3.80
N LEU A 259 17.57 9.02 -4.76
CA LEU A 259 17.14 8.74 -6.12
C LEU A 259 16.12 7.59 -6.20
N GLU A 260 16.34 6.51 -5.45
CA GLU A 260 15.42 5.38 -5.36
C GLU A 260 14.11 5.78 -4.68
N GLY A 261 14.19 6.63 -3.66
CA GLY A 261 13.04 7.18 -2.95
C GLY A 261 12.13 8.03 -3.83
N MET A 262 12.69 8.70 -4.84
CA MET A 262 11.92 9.43 -5.86
C MET A 262 10.94 8.53 -6.61
N VAL A 263 11.27 7.25 -6.75
CA VAL A 263 10.51 6.27 -7.53
C VAL A 263 9.62 5.41 -6.65
N SER A 264 10.15 4.91 -5.54
CA SER A 264 9.43 3.98 -4.67
C SER A 264 8.45 4.69 -3.73
N GLY A 265 8.79 5.90 -3.27
CA GLY A 265 8.06 6.59 -2.21
C GLY A 265 8.00 5.82 -0.88
N SER A 266 8.78 4.74 -0.73
CA SER A 266 8.69 3.77 0.35
C SER A 266 10.03 3.61 1.07
N SER A 267 10.01 3.87 2.37
CA SER A 267 11.20 3.74 3.22
C SER A 267 11.63 2.29 3.39
N VAL A 268 10.69 1.35 3.44
CA VAL A 268 10.99 -0.08 3.57
C VAL A 268 11.58 -0.61 2.26
N ALA A 269 11.00 -0.24 1.12
CA ALA A 269 11.50 -0.65 -0.19
C ALA A 269 12.93 -0.14 -0.39
N ASN A 270 13.19 1.15 -0.14
CA ASN A 270 14.55 1.70 -0.22
C ASN A 270 15.55 0.99 0.71
N THR A 271 15.19 0.78 1.98
CA THR A 271 16.12 0.15 2.93
C THR A 271 16.49 -1.27 2.49
N VAL A 272 15.59 -1.95 1.79
CA VAL A 272 15.82 -3.31 1.28
C VAL A 272 16.55 -3.27 -0.07
N GLY A 273 16.17 -2.38 -0.97
CA GLY A 273 16.79 -2.15 -2.27
C GLY A 273 18.22 -1.62 -2.11
N SER A 274 18.37 -0.32 -1.86
CA SER A 274 19.69 0.29 -1.67
C SER A 274 20.47 -0.34 -0.52
N GLY A 275 19.84 -0.60 0.62
CA GLY A 275 20.54 -1.09 1.81
C GLY A 275 21.20 -2.46 1.65
N SER A 276 20.65 -3.33 0.79
CA SER A 276 21.28 -4.63 0.46
C SER A 276 22.65 -4.48 -0.20
N ILE A 277 22.90 -3.34 -0.86
CA ILE A 277 24.14 -3.04 -1.59
C ILE A 277 25.02 -2.05 -0.82
N THR A 278 24.44 -0.99 -0.28
CA THR A 278 25.17 0.12 0.36
C THR A 278 25.74 -0.28 1.72
N ILE A 279 25.03 -1.08 2.52
CA ILE A 279 25.50 -1.49 3.86
C ILE A 279 26.76 -2.37 3.75
N PRO A 280 26.80 -3.44 2.92
CA PRO A 280 28.03 -4.21 2.72
C PRO A 280 29.17 -3.37 2.14
N LEU A 281 28.86 -2.44 1.22
CA LEU A 281 29.85 -1.53 0.64
C LEU A 281 30.50 -0.63 1.70
N MET A 282 29.69 0.03 2.53
CA MET A 282 30.16 0.86 3.63
C MET A 282 31.04 0.04 4.60
N LYS A 283 30.59 -1.15 5.00
CA LYS A 283 31.37 -2.04 5.88
C LYS A 283 32.73 -2.42 5.28
N LYS A 284 32.78 -2.79 3.99
CA LYS A 284 34.04 -3.13 3.29
C LYS A 284 35.03 -1.97 3.25
N THR A 285 34.53 -0.74 3.24
CA THR A 285 35.36 0.48 3.27
C THR A 285 35.75 0.96 4.66
N GLY A 286 35.42 0.21 5.71
CA GLY A 286 35.87 0.47 7.08
C GLY A 286 34.86 1.19 7.98
N TYR A 287 33.62 1.41 7.53
CA TYR A 287 32.57 1.94 8.40
C TYR A 287 32.13 0.90 9.43
N LYS A 288 31.80 1.38 10.64
CA LYS A 288 31.19 0.55 11.67
C LYS A 288 29.83 0.02 11.21
N PRO A 289 29.49 -1.26 11.45
CA PRO A 289 28.21 -1.83 11.03
C PRO A 289 27.00 -1.04 11.52
N GLU A 290 27.05 -0.49 12.74
CA GLU A 290 25.98 0.28 13.34
C GLU A 290 25.76 1.61 12.60
N PHE A 291 26.86 2.27 12.19
CA PHE A 291 26.77 3.50 11.41
C PHE A 291 26.24 3.23 10.01
N ALA A 292 26.70 2.15 9.35
CA ALA A 292 26.25 1.80 8.01
C ALA A 292 24.73 1.54 7.99
N ALA A 293 24.21 0.79 8.96
CA ALA A 293 22.77 0.56 9.09
C ALA A 293 21.99 1.84 9.45
N ALA A 294 22.51 2.66 10.36
CA ALA A 294 21.85 3.91 10.75
C ALA A 294 21.80 4.93 9.62
N ALA A 295 22.90 5.09 8.87
CA ALA A 295 22.97 6.00 7.72
C ALA A 295 21.98 5.59 6.62
N GLU A 296 21.93 4.29 6.30
CA GLU A 296 20.98 3.77 5.32
C GLU A 296 19.52 3.93 5.77
N ALA A 297 19.21 3.63 7.04
CA ALA A 297 17.86 3.77 7.58
C ALA A 297 17.40 5.24 7.59
N ALA A 298 18.30 6.17 7.93
CA ALA A 298 18.03 7.59 7.87
C ALA A 298 17.79 8.05 6.42
N ALA A 299 18.70 7.74 5.50
CA ALA A 299 18.55 8.12 4.09
C ALA A 299 17.28 7.54 3.45
N SER A 300 16.97 6.27 3.73
CA SER A 300 15.78 5.58 3.21
C SER A 300 14.47 6.19 3.71
N THR A 301 14.44 6.73 4.94
CA THR A 301 13.24 7.41 5.47
C THR A 301 12.90 8.67 4.67
N GLY A 302 13.91 9.37 4.16
CA GLY A 302 13.75 10.55 3.31
C GLY A 302 13.06 10.27 1.96
N GLY A 303 13.02 9.01 1.52
CA GLY A 303 12.33 8.63 0.28
C GLY A 303 10.84 8.97 0.27
N GLN A 304 10.19 9.00 1.44
CA GLN A 304 8.78 9.39 1.54
C GLN A 304 8.51 10.86 1.21
N ILE A 305 9.53 11.73 1.29
CA ILE A 305 9.38 13.17 1.04
C ILE A 305 10.10 13.63 -0.23
N MET A 306 10.89 12.77 -0.87
CA MET A 306 11.63 13.15 -2.06
C MET A 306 10.74 13.12 -3.32
N PRO A 307 10.59 14.25 -4.04
CA PRO A 307 9.89 14.31 -5.33
C PRO A 307 10.52 13.39 -6.40
N PRO A 308 9.80 12.97 -7.46
CA PRO A 308 8.48 13.44 -7.87
C PRO A 308 7.33 12.50 -7.51
N ILE A 309 7.56 11.28 -6.98
CA ILE A 309 6.47 10.37 -6.58
C ILE A 309 6.14 10.53 -5.09
N MET A 310 7.16 10.65 -4.24
CA MET A 310 7.00 10.77 -2.78
C MET A 310 6.13 9.63 -2.19
N GLY A 311 5.91 9.66 -0.87
CA GLY A 311 4.98 8.74 -0.22
C GLY A 311 3.52 9.03 -0.58
N ALA A 312 2.66 8.02 -0.46
CA ALA A 312 1.22 8.10 -0.77
C ALA A 312 0.48 9.28 -0.09
N ALA A 313 0.97 9.72 1.07
CA ALA A 313 0.43 10.86 1.81
C ALA A 313 0.52 12.20 1.05
N ALA A 314 1.52 12.38 0.18
CA ALA A 314 1.67 13.61 -0.61
C ALA A 314 0.49 13.80 -1.58
N PHE A 315 0.03 12.72 -2.21
CA PHE A 315 -1.14 12.77 -3.10
C PHE A 315 -2.41 13.16 -2.35
N LEU A 316 -2.63 12.59 -1.16
CA LEU A 316 -3.77 12.95 -0.32
C LEU A 316 -3.70 14.42 0.12
N MET A 317 -2.52 14.91 0.46
CA MET A 317 -2.31 16.31 0.83
C MET A 317 -2.63 17.27 -0.32
N ALA A 318 -2.19 16.95 -1.55
CA ALA A 318 -2.51 17.76 -2.73
C ALA A 318 -4.03 17.88 -2.94
N ASP A 319 -4.76 16.78 -2.78
CA ASP A 319 -6.21 16.76 -2.96
C ASP A 319 -6.96 17.47 -1.81
N ILE A 320 -6.52 17.31 -0.57
CA ILE A 320 -7.12 17.99 0.60
C ILE A 320 -6.93 19.51 0.54
N ILE A 321 -5.73 19.97 0.16
CA ILE A 321 -5.41 21.39 0.05
C ILE A 321 -5.97 21.98 -1.26
N GLY A 322 -6.32 21.14 -2.24
CA GLY A 322 -6.88 21.55 -3.51
C GLY A 322 -5.86 22.21 -4.44
N VAL A 323 -4.57 21.85 -4.31
CA VAL A 323 -3.50 22.36 -5.18
C VAL A 323 -3.06 21.29 -6.17
N PRO A 324 -2.63 21.66 -7.39
CA PRO A 324 -2.07 20.70 -8.33
C PRO A 324 -0.87 19.97 -7.70
N TYR A 325 -0.77 18.66 -7.92
CA TYR A 325 0.33 17.85 -7.37
C TYR A 325 1.72 18.41 -7.73
N GLY A 326 1.90 18.94 -8.94
CA GLY A 326 3.12 19.63 -9.37
C GLY A 326 3.52 20.82 -8.49
N ASP A 327 2.53 21.54 -7.96
CA ASP A 327 2.72 22.70 -7.10
C ASP A 327 3.07 22.29 -5.66
N LEU A 328 2.61 21.11 -5.23
CA LEU A 328 3.00 20.51 -3.96
C LEU A 328 4.45 20.02 -4.01
N ILE A 329 4.81 19.24 -5.05
CA ILE A 329 6.15 18.65 -5.15
C ILE A 329 7.24 19.70 -5.35
N SER A 330 6.95 20.81 -6.05
CA SER A 330 7.92 21.90 -6.23
C SER A 330 8.31 22.54 -4.89
N ARG A 331 7.35 22.65 -3.96
CA ARG A 331 7.58 23.14 -2.60
C ARG A 331 8.28 22.10 -1.72
N ALA A 332 8.07 20.81 -1.99
CA ALA A 332 8.71 19.72 -1.25
C ALA A 332 10.21 19.53 -1.58
N ILE A 333 10.70 20.09 -2.71
CA ILE A 333 12.12 20.01 -3.09
C ILE A 333 13.03 20.58 -1.99
N LEU A 334 12.70 21.75 -1.43
CA LEU A 334 13.55 22.39 -0.43
C LEU A 334 13.64 21.57 0.88
N PRO A 335 12.53 21.15 1.51
CA PRO A 335 12.58 20.23 2.65
C PRO A 335 13.31 18.92 2.36
N ALA A 336 13.12 18.34 1.17
CA ALA A 336 13.80 17.11 0.78
C ALA A 336 15.31 17.32 0.68
N LEU A 337 15.77 18.38 -0.01
CA LEU A 337 17.20 18.68 -0.09
C LEU A 337 17.81 18.94 1.29
N LEU A 338 17.11 19.65 2.18
CA LEU A 338 17.58 19.87 3.56
C LEU A 338 17.65 18.59 4.40
N TYR A 339 16.83 17.58 4.09
CA TYR A 339 16.86 16.29 4.76
C TYR A 339 18.08 15.45 4.34
N PHE A 340 18.46 15.52 3.06
CA PHE A 340 19.56 14.72 2.50
C PHE A 340 20.92 15.44 2.49
N ALA A 341 20.96 16.75 2.79
CA ALA A 341 22.18 17.56 2.93
C ALA A 341 22.87 17.35 4.28
#